data_AF-A0A410M838-F1
#
_entry.id   AF-A0A410M838-F1
#
_cell.length_a   1.000
_cell.length_b   1.000
_cell.length_c   1.000
_cell.angle_alpha   90.00
_cell.angle_beta   90.00
_cell.angle_gamma   90.00
#
_symmetry.space_group_name_H-M   'P 1'
#
loop_
_entity.id
_entity.type
_entity.pdbx_description
1 polymer ?
#
loop_
_entity_poly.entity_id
_entity_poly.type
_entity_poly.pdbx_seq_one_letter_code
_entity_poly.pdbx_strand_id
1 'polypeptide(L)' 'MRSFYHYMMRYRGNRTDDEEKQLAEWMFGDHSFPKQAKTYDEISRYLEWNAPFPSALSAFDRLYEMYKMEED' A
#
# COMPACT_ATOMS: atom_id res chain seq x y z
N MET A 1 8.19 -9.84 10.78
CA MET A 1 7.77 -8.54 10.24
C MET A 1 7.67 -8.59 8.73
N ARG A 2 6.44 -8.77 8.23
CA ARG A 2 6.13 -8.67 6.80
C ARG A 2 6.34 -7.23 6.34
N SER A 3 6.80 -6.95 5.12
CA SER A 3 6.79 -5.56 4.62
C SER A 3 5.36 -5.11 4.35
N PHE A 4 5.12 -3.79 4.34
CA PHE A 4 3.81 -3.24 3.98
C PHE A 4 3.33 -3.75 2.61
N TYR A 5 4.24 -3.90 1.64
CA TYR A 5 3.92 -4.53 0.36
C TYR A 5 3.33 -5.94 0.51
N HIS A 6 3.98 -6.81 1.30
CA HIS A 6 3.48 -8.16 1.53
C HIS A 6 2.14 -8.16 2.28
N TYR A 7 1.95 -7.23 3.22
CA TYR A 7 0.66 -7.03 3.88
C TYR A 7 -0.44 -6.70 2.87
N MET A 8 -0.18 -5.77 1.95
CA MET A 8 -1.14 -5.30 0.94
C MET A 8 -1.57 -6.39 -0.05
N MET A 9 -0.76 -7.42 -0.29
CA MET A 9 -1.12 -8.51 -1.22
C MET A 9 -2.40 -9.27 -0.82
N ARG A 10 -2.84 -9.17 0.45
CA ARG A 10 -4.10 -9.77 0.91
C ARG A 10 -5.36 -9.15 0.31
N TYR A 11 -5.29 -7.89 -0.14
CA TYR A 11 -6.43 -7.15 -0.68
C TYR A 11 -6.64 -7.38 -2.19
N ARG A 12 -5.69 -8.07 -2.84
CA ARG A 12 -5.78 -8.40 -4.25
C ARG A 12 -6.88 -9.42 -4.52
N GLY A 13 -7.54 -9.28 -5.67
CA GLY A 13 -8.60 -10.19 -6.10
C GLY A 13 -9.86 -10.18 -5.21
N ASN A 14 -10.04 -9.20 -4.32
CA ASN A 14 -11.32 -9.03 -3.63
C ASN A 14 -12.42 -8.63 -4.66
N ARG A 15 -13.68 -8.94 -4.33
CA ARG A 15 -14.82 -8.67 -5.23
C ARG A 15 -15.32 -7.22 -5.13
N THR A 16 -15.02 -6.54 -4.03
CA THR A 16 -15.40 -5.15 -3.78
C THR A 16 -14.38 -4.21 -4.44
N ASP A 17 -14.84 -3.15 -5.08
CA ASP A 17 -13.95 -2.17 -5.72
C ASP A 17 -13.63 -1.03 -4.74
N ASP A 18 -12.88 -1.38 -3.70
CA ASP A 18 -12.50 -0.45 -2.63
C ASP A 18 -11.04 0.04 -2.81
N GLU A 19 -10.69 1.13 -2.14
CA GLU A 19 -9.37 1.77 -2.26
C GLU A 19 -8.22 0.83 -1.85
N GLU A 20 -8.45 -0.13 -0.94
CA GLU A 20 -7.43 -1.10 -0.56
C GLU A 20 -7.05 -2.02 -1.72
N LYS A 21 -8.06 -2.47 -2.48
CA LYS A 21 -7.83 -3.29 -3.68
C LYS A 21 -7.12 -2.47 -4.74
N GLN A 22 -7.60 -1.25 -5.00
CA GLN A 22 -7.03 -0.39 -6.02
C GLN A 22 -5.55 -0.12 -5.76
N LEU A 23 -5.19 0.18 -4.50
CA LEU A 23 -3.80 0.37 -4.10
C LEU A 23 -3.01 -0.93 -4.20
N ALA A 24 -3.55 -2.06 -3.74
CA ALA A 24 -2.88 -3.36 -3.78
C ALA A 24 -2.57 -3.85 -5.22
N GLU A 25 -3.51 -3.71 -6.14
CA GLU A 25 -3.31 -4.10 -7.54
C GLU A 25 -2.30 -3.19 -8.23
N TRP A 26 -2.34 -1.87 -7.97
CA TRP A 26 -1.34 -0.95 -8.48
C TRP A 26 0.06 -1.27 -7.95
N MET A 27 0.21 -1.45 -6.63
CA MET A 27 1.47 -1.82 -5.99
C MET A 27 2.05 -3.11 -6.58
N PHE A 28 1.21 -4.08 -6.90
CA PHE A 28 1.63 -5.34 -7.52
C PHE A 28 2.13 -5.14 -8.96
N GLY A 29 1.40 -4.36 -9.76
CA GLY A 29 1.76 -4.07 -11.15
C GLY A 29 2.96 -3.15 -11.32
N ASP A 30 3.23 -2.32 -10.31
CA ASP A 30 4.38 -1.42 -10.30
C ASP A 30 5.68 -2.18 -9.92
N HIS A 31 6.58 -2.27 -10.90
CA HIS A 31 7.88 -2.92 -10.75
C HIS A 31 8.89 -2.06 -9.97
N SER A 32 8.68 -0.74 -9.96
CA SER A 32 9.53 0.24 -9.28
C SER A 32 9.10 0.47 -7.83
N PHE A 33 7.91 -0.03 -7.44
CA PHE A 33 7.43 0.09 -6.07
C PHE A 33 8.45 -0.50 -5.07
N PRO A 34 8.75 0.18 -3.94
CA PRO A 34 9.75 -0.29 -2.98
C PRO A 34 9.21 -1.44 -2.12
N LYS A 35 9.16 -2.66 -2.67
CA LYS A 35 8.55 -3.87 -2.06
C LYS A 35 9.17 -4.28 -0.72
N GLN A 36 10.42 -3.88 -0.48
CA GLN A 36 11.17 -4.19 0.74
C GLN A 36 11.17 -3.06 1.76
N ALA A 37 10.55 -1.91 1.46
CA ALA A 37 10.47 -0.77 2.35
C ALA A 37 9.98 -1.17 3.74
N LYS A 38 10.61 -0.59 4.76
CA LYS A 38 10.35 -0.88 6.17
C LYS A 38 9.76 0.31 6.93
N THR A 39 9.81 1.50 6.35
CA THR A 39 9.37 2.74 6.98
C THR A 39 8.21 3.35 6.23
N TYR A 40 7.41 4.14 6.95
CA TYR A 40 6.32 4.91 6.38
C TYR A 40 6.86 5.94 5.37
N ASP A 41 7.90 6.67 5.75
CA ASP A 41 8.51 7.74 4.97
C ASP A 41 8.98 7.29 3.58
N GLU A 42 9.58 6.11 3.48
CA GLU A 42 10.06 5.57 2.20
C GLU A 42 8.90 5.32 1.21
N ILE A 43 7.77 4.79 1.70
CA ILE A 43 6.60 4.51 0.87
C ILE A 43 5.81 5.80 0.59
N SER A 44 5.67 6.66 1.59
CA SER A 44 4.98 7.96 1.49
C SER A 44 5.62 8.83 0.41
N ARG A 45 6.95 9.01 0.45
CA ARG A 45 7.68 9.73 -0.60
C ARG A 45 7.45 9.13 -1.97
N TYR A 46 7.46 7.80 -2.11
CA TYR A 46 7.20 7.16 -3.40
C TYR A 46 5.79 7.49 -3.92
N LEU A 47 4.78 7.42 -3.06
CA LEU A 47 3.39 7.68 -3.42
C LEU A 47 3.11 9.15 -3.72
N GLU A 48 3.79 10.10 -3.07
CA GLU A 48 3.66 11.53 -3.39
C GLU A 48 4.04 11.84 -4.85
N TRP A 49 5.02 11.13 -5.40
CA TRP A 49 5.45 11.29 -6.79
C TRP A 49 4.69 10.42 -7.80
N ASN A 50 4.17 9.27 -7.35
CA ASN A 50 3.63 8.23 -8.24
C ASN A 50 2.17 7.88 -7.93
N ALA A 51 1.42 8.78 -7.30
CA ALA A 51 0.06 8.53 -6.82
C ALA A 51 -0.83 7.87 -7.91
N PRO A 52 -1.30 6.62 -7.70
CA PRO A 52 -2.05 5.89 -8.72
C PRO A 52 -3.49 6.39 -8.94
N PHE A 53 -4.05 7.07 -7.95
CA PHE A 53 -5.39 7.62 -7.97
C PHE A 53 -5.52 8.76 -6.94
N PRO A 54 -6.53 9.64 -7.05
CA PRO A 54 -6.62 10.87 -6.25
C PRO A 54 -6.56 10.67 -4.73
N SER A 55 -7.12 9.57 -4.20
CA SER A 55 -7.16 9.26 -2.76
C SER A 55 -6.07 8.29 -2.29
N ALA A 56 -5.06 7.98 -3.13
CA ALA A 56 -4.07 6.96 -2.83
C ALA A 56 -3.25 7.24 -1.56
N LEU A 57 -2.89 8.49 -1.30
CA LEU A 57 -2.18 8.87 -0.07
C LEU A 57 -3.07 8.66 1.16
N SER A 58 -4.32 9.14 1.13
CA SER A 58 -5.27 8.93 2.22
C SER A 58 -5.59 7.45 2.46
N ALA A 59 -5.66 6.63 1.41
CA ALA A 59 -5.83 5.19 1.52
C ALA A 59 -4.59 4.54 2.15
N PHE A 60 -3.40 4.91 1.67
CA PHE A 60 -2.12 4.46 2.22
C PHE A 60 -2.00 4.75 3.71
N ASP A 61 -2.29 5.99 4.14
CA ASP A 61 -2.18 6.39 5.55
C ASP A 61 -2.99 5.46 6.46
N ARG A 62 -4.28 5.25 6.12
CA ARG A 62 -5.17 4.36 6.88
C ARG A 62 -4.69 2.91 6.88
N LEU A 63 -4.27 2.41 5.72
CA LEU A 63 -3.81 1.03 5.58
C LEU A 63 -2.50 0.77 6.31
N TYR A 64 -1.61 1.77 6.35
CA TYR A 64 -0.34 1.67 7.04
C TYR A 64 -0.54 1.66 8.56
N GLU A 65 -1.48 2.45 9.08
CA GLU A 65 -1.88 2.37 10.49
C GLU A 65 -2.42 0.99 10.86
N MET A 66 -3.32 0.42 10.05
CA MET A 66 -3.84 -0.94 10.26
C MET A 66 -2.71 -1.98 10.25
N TYR A 67 -1.79 -1.88 9.28
CA TYR A 67 -0.61 -2.74 9.20
C TYR A 67 0.25 -2.67 10.48
N LYS A 68 0.43 -1.47 11.04
CA LYS A 68 1.18 -1.28 12.29
C LYS A 68 0.47 -1.94 13.47
N MET A 69 -0.84 -1.74 13.61
CA MET A 69 -1.63 -2.35 14.68
C MET A 69 -1.65 -3.89 14.61
N GLU A 70 -1.58 -4.48 13.41
CA GLU A 70 -1.57 -5.94 13.22
C GLU A 70 -0.19 -6.60 13.41
N GLU A 71 0.90 -5.84 13.29
CA GLU A 71 2.28 -6.36 13.43
C GLU A 71 2.96 -5.99 14.77
N ASP A 72 2.26 -5.24 15.62
CA ASP A 72 2.59 -5.04 17.06
C ASP A 72 2.26 -6.30 17.88
#